data_AF-A0A925RNU4-F1
#
_entry.id   AF-A0A925RNU4-F1
#
_cell.length_a   1.000
_cell.length_b   1.000
_cell.length_c   1.000
_cell.angle_alpha   90.00
_cell.angle_beta   90.00
_cell.angle_gamma   90.00
#
_symmetry.space_group_name_H-M   'P 1'
#
loop_
_entity.id
_entity.type
_entity.pdbx_description
1 polymer ?
#
loop_
_entity_poly.entity_id
_entity_poly.type
_entity_poly.pdbx_seq_one_letter_code
_entity_poly.pdbx_strand_id
1 'polypeptide(L)'
;WDVLRGKMSLVGPRPERPELLQDLSHAIPLFEERMRDVKPGITGLAQISLGYTGSIPEGSEIAKLAATLQNPWNLEETKGSLADDMRIKLLYDLAYTASLERFDTFLRTELGIIFKTPLVMLKMTQGR
;
A
#
# COMPACT_ATOMS: atom_id res chain seq x y z
N TRP A 1 3.60 -20.13 -7.02
CA TRP A 1 4.66 -21.02 -6.49
C TRP A 1 5.41 -20.37 -5.32
N ASP A 2 5.74 -19.07 -5.37
CA ASP A 2 6.53 -18.40 -4.29
C ASP A 2 5.91 -18.36 -2.91
N VAL A 3 4.59 -18.27 -2.80
CA VAL A 3 3.88 -18.37 -1.51
C VAL A 3 4.05 -19.76 -0.90
N LEU A 4 3.89 -20.81 -1.70
CA LEU A 4 4.08 -22.19 -1.25
C LEU A 4 5.53 -22.49 -0.86
N ARG A 5 6.51 -21.82 -1.50
CA ARG A 5 7.93 -21.87 -1.14
C ARG A 5 8.30 -21.02 0.09
N GLY A 6 7.35 -20.31 0.68
CA GLY A 6 7.57 -19.44 1.83
C GLY A 6 8.37 -18.16 1.54
N LYS A 7 8.62 -17.83 0.26
CA LYS A 7 9.30 -16.59 -0.17
C LYS A 7 8.37 -15.37 -0.12
N MET A 8 7.08 -15.60 -0.31
CA MET A 8 6.03 -14.59 -0.24
C MET A 8 4.92 -15.06 0.71
N SER A 9 4.09 -14.11 1.13
CA SER A 9 2.83 -14.34 1.83
C SER A 9 1.65 -14.15 0.87
N LEU A 10 0.46 -14.64 1.25
CA LEU A 10 -0.78 -14.31 0.54
C LEU A 10 -1.09 -12.82 0.69
N VAL A 11 -1.00 -12.34 1.93
CA VAL A 11 -1.22 -10.94 2.32
C VAL A 11 0.10 -10.34 2.78
N GLY A 12 0.39 -9.12 2.32
CA GLY A 12 1.56 -8.35 2.69
C GLY A 12 1.80 -7.17 1.75
N PRO A 13 2.80 -6.32 2.04
CA PRO A 13 3.21 -5.25 1.16
C PRO A 13 3.60 -5.79 -0.21
N ARG A 14 3.18 -5.11 -1.29
CA ARG A 14 3.56 -5.51 -2.65
C ARG A 14 5.01 -5.07 -2.92
N PRO A 15 5.87 -5.95 -3.47
CA PRO A 15 7.22 -5.55 -3.85
C PRO A 15 7.15 -4.63 -5.07
N GLU A 16 7.91 -3.54 -5.04
CA GLU A 16 8.10 -2.65 -6.20
C GLU A 16 9.28 -3.11 -7.05
N ARG A 17 9.38 -2.60 -8.28
CA ARG A 17 10.52 -2.92 -9.15
C ARG A 17 11.82 -2.41 -8.53
N PRO A 18 12.95 -3.14 -8.63
CA PRO A 18 14.21 -2.73 -8.01
C PRO A 18 14.66 -1.32 -8.42
N GLU A 19 14.48 -0.96 -9.69
CA GLU A 19 14.84 0.35 -10.22
C GLU A 19 14.01 1.46 -9.57
N LEU A 20 12.70 1.21 -9.41
CA LEU A 20 11.79 2.15 -8.76
C LEU A 20 12.05 2.25 -7.25
N LEU A 21 12.43 1.15 -6.61
CA LEU A 21 12.71 1.13 -5.17
C LEU A 21 13.87 2.05 -4.81
N GLN A 22 14.92 2.09 -5.64
CA GLN A 22 16.09 2.96 -5.44
C GLN A 22 15.71 4.44 -5.53
N ASP A 23 14.92 4.83 -6.53
CA ASP A 23 14.47 6.22 -6.68
C ASP A 23 13.53 6.62 -5.53
N LEU A 24 12.65 5.70 -5.12
CA LEU A 24 11.72 5.95 -4.02
C LEU A 24 12.41 6.02 -2.66
N SER A 25 13.47 5.24 -2.40
CA SER A 25 14.21 5.32 -1.13
C SER A 25 15.00 6.63 -1.00
N HIS A 26 15.42 7.23 -2.11
CA HIS A 26 15.98 8.58 -2.13
C HIS A 26 14.93 9.68 -1.93
N ALA A 27 13.73 9.51 -2.51
CA ALA A 27 12.66 10.52 -2.45
C ALA A 27 11.78 10.46 -1.19
N ILE A 28 11.68 9.29 -0.58
CA ILE A 28 10.80 9.00 0.57
C ILE A 28 11.65 8.36 1.67
N PRO A 29 11.94 9.09 2.75
CA PRO A 29 12.66 8.54 3.89
C PRO A 29 11.97 7.27 4.42
N LEU A 30 12.77 6.27 4.79
CA LEU A 30 12.30 5.01 5.39
C LEU A 30 11.34 4.20 4.51
N PHE A 31 11.32 4.43 3.19
CA PHE A 31 10.42 3.70 2.30
C PHE A 31 10.62 2.18 2.34
N GLU A 32 11.86 1.72 2.56
CA GLU A 32 12.20 0.30 2.65
C GLU A 32 11.71 -0.36 3.95
N GLU A 33 11.51 0.40 5.03
CA GLU A 33 11.08 -0.09 6.33
C GLU A 33 9.70 -0.78 6.25
N ARG A 34 8.88 -0.43 5.25
CA ARG A 34 7.57 -1.04 5.03
C ARG A 34 7.60 -2.55 4.79
N MET A 35 8.75 -3.11 4.41
CA MET A 35 8.94 -4.55 4.25
C MET A 35 9.92 -5.14 5.27
N ARG A 36 10.36 -4.36 6.26
CA ARG A 36 11.25 -4.85 7.30
C ARG A 36 10.49 -5.87 8.14
N ASP A 37 11.03 -7.07 8.22
CA ASP A 37 10.46 -8.21 8.97
C ASP A 37 9.11 -8.74 8.45
N VAL A 38 8.67 -8.32 7.27
CA VAL A 38 7.42 -8.76 6.65
C VAL A 38 7.68 -9.35 5.25
N LYS A 39 7.04 -10.49 4.94
CA LYS A 39 7.15 -11.10 3.62
C LYS A 39 6.32 -10.33 2.58
N PRO A 40 6.82 -10.18 1.34
CA PRO A 40 6.03 -9.59 0.27
C PRO A 40 4.72 -10.36 0.03
N GLY A 41 3.63 -9.64 -0.24
CA GLY A 41 2.29 -10.19 -0.44
C GLY A 41 1.85 -10.27 -1.91
N ILE A 42 0.93 -11.19 -2.21
CA ILE A 42 0.16 -11.17 -3.47
C ILE A 42 -0.85 -10.02 -3.45
N THR A 43 -1.59 -9.94 -2.34
CA THR A 43 -2.51 -8.86 -2.01
C THR A 43 -2.04 -8.17 -0.72
N GLY A 44 -2.60 -7.01 -0.39
CA GLY A 44 -2.14 -6.22 0.74
C GLY A 44 -3.09 -5.08 1.05
N LEU A 45 -2.91 -4.49 2.23
CA LEU A 45 -3.79 -3.43 2.72
C LEU A 45 -3.82 -2.23 1.76
N ALA A 46 -2.64 -1.79 1.29
CA ALA A 46 -2.55 -0.71 0.31
C ALA A 46 -3.32 -1.03 -0.98
N GLN A 47 -3.23 -2.27 -1.50
CA GLN A 47 -3.88 -2.66 -2.76
C GLN A 47 -5.41 -2.68 -2.66
N ILE A 48 -5.96 -3.14 -1.53
CA ILE A 48 -7.42 -3.17 -1.35
C ILE A 48 -8.00 -1.77 -1.04
N SER A 49 -7.16 -0.85 -0.57
CA SER A 49 -7.57 0.51 -0.20
C SER A 49 -7.37 1.54 -1.31
N LEU A 50 -6.30 1.43 -2.08
CA LEU A 50 -5.89 2.41 -3.10
C LEU A 50 -6.05 1.90 -4.53
N GLY A 51 -6.43 0.63 -4.70
CA GLY A 51 -6.47 0.00 -6.02
C GLY A 51 -5.08 -0.28 -6.60
N TYR A 52 -4.96 -0.26 -7.93
CA TYR A 52 -3.73 -0.69 -8.62
C TYR A 52 -2.66 0.40 -8.73
N THR A 53 -3.08 1.66 -8.89
CA THR A 53 -2.19 2.81 -9.08
C THR A 53 -1.52 3.25 -7.78
N GLY A 54 -2.10 2.91 -6.62
CA GLY A 54 -1.66 3.42 -5.33
C GLY A 54 -2.10 4.86 -5.08
N SER A 55 -2.87 5.45 -5.99
CA SER A 55 -3.45 6.78 -5.84
C SER A 55 -4.66 6.74 -4.92
N ILE A 56 -4.94 7.87 -4.28
CA ILE A 56 -6.11 7.99 -3.39
C ILE A 56 -7.39 7.89 -4.25
N PRO A 57 -8.32 6.97 -3.92
CA PRO A 57 -9.58 6.89 -4.65
C PRO A 57 -10.39 8.19 -4.51
N GLU A 58 -10.89 8.70 -5.63
CA GLU A 58 -11.76 9.88 -5.66
C GLU A 58 -13.01 9.65 -4.80
N GLY A 59 -13.40 10.67 -4.03
CA GLY A 59 -14.54 10.60 -3.12
C GLY A 59 -14.34 9.76 -1.85
N SER A 60 -13.14 9.22 -1.60
CA SER A 60 -12.82 8.58 -0.32
C SER A 60 -12.62 9.60 0.81
N GLU A 61 -12.76 9.18 2.06
CA GLU A 61 -12.47 10.03 3.22
C GLU A 61 -11.01 10.51 3.25
N ILE A 62 -10.09 9.71 2.71
CA ILE A 62 -8.66 10.05 2.63
C ILE A 62 -8.40 11.10 1.55
N ALA A 63 -9.24 11.19 0.51
CA ALA A 63 -9.13 12.26 -0.48
C ALA A 63 -9.29 13.64 0.17
N LYS A 64 -10.10 13.75 1.24
CA LYS A 64 -10.25 14.99 2.02
C LYS A 64 -8.96 15.37 2.75
N LEU A 65 -8.09 14.41 3.02
CA LEU A 65 -6.81 14.58 3.71
C LEU A 65 -5.61 14.63 2.75
N ALA A 66 -5.82 14.41 1.44
CA ALA A 66 -4.75 14.29 0.46
C ALA A 66 -3.80 15.50 0.48
N ALA A 67 -4.36 16.72 0.50
CA ALA A 67 -3.58 17.95 0.57
C ALA A 67 -2.67 17.97 1.81
N THR A 68 -3.17 17.56 2.97
CA THR A 68 -2.41 17.54 4.22
C THR A 68 -1.36 16.43 4.25
N LEU A 69 -1.66 15.25 3.69
CA LEU A 69 -0.80 14.07 3.75
C LEU A 69 0.31 14.08 2.70
N GLN A 70 0.03 14.62 1.52
CA GLN A 70 0.96 14.59 0.38
C GLN A 70 1.73 15.91 0.26
N ASN A 71 1.04 17.06 0.39
CA ASN A 71 1.64 18.36 0.14
C ASN A 71 1.11 19.45 1.10
N PRO A 72 1.44 19.37 2.40
CA PRO A 72 0.92 20.28 3.43
C PRO A 72 1.31 21.75 3.19
N TRP A 73 2.39 21.98 2.43
CA TRP A 73 2.91 23.31 2.11
C TRP A 73 2.44 23.84 0.75
N ASN A 74 1.59 23.09 0.04
CA ASN A 74 1.06 23.44 -1.28
C ASN A 74 2.13 23.89 -2.29
N LEU A 75 3.23 23.14 -2.37
CA LEU A 75 4.31 23.37 -3.34
C LEU A 75 3.87 22.88 -4.73
N GLU A 76 3.89 23.75 -5.74
CA GLU A 76 3.40 23.39 -7.09
C GLU A 76 4.29 22.32 -7.74
N GLU A 77 5.59 22.33 -7.44
CA GLU A 77 6.60 21.43 -8.00
C GLU A 77 6.39 19.97 -7.57
N THR A 78 5.67 19.75 -6.47
CA THR A 78 5.44 18.40 -5.93
C THR A 78 4.07 17.85 -6.27
N LYS A 79 3.15 18.65 -6.85
CA LYS A 79 1.78 18.19 -7.11
C LYS A 79 1.73 17.02 -8.09
N GLY A 80 1.05 15.95 -7.69
CA GLY A 80 0.85 14.77 -8.53
C GLY A 80 2.13 13.98 -8.76
N SER A 81 3.13 14.14 -7.90
CA SER A 81 4.36 13.36 -8.00
C SER A 81 4.07 11.88 -7.70
N LEU A 82 4.75 10.97 -8.40
CA LEU A 82 4.67 9.53 -8.08
C LEU A 82 5.06 9.25 -6.62
N ALA A 83 5.94 10.08 -6.04
CA ALA A 83 6.33 9.99 -4.65
C ALA A 83 5.14 10.20 -3.69
N ASP A 84 4.14 11.00 -4.05
CA ASP A 84 2.98 11.26 -3.21
C ASP A 84 2.03 10.06 -3.13
N ASP A 85 1.81 9.37 -4.24
CA ASP A 85 1.05 8.12 -4.24
C ASP A 85 1.79 7.04 -3.44
N MET A 86 3.12 6.98 -3.59
CA MET A 86 3.95 6.02 -2.86
C MET A 86 4.06 6.33 -1.36
N ARG A 87 3.94 7.59 -0.93
CA ARG A 87 3.84 7.96 0.49
C ARG A 87 2.55 7.43 1.12
N ILE A 88 1.42 7.55 0.42
CA ILE A 88 0.16 7.00 0.92
C ILE A 88 0.25 5.48 0.99
N LYS A 89 0.76 4.84 -0.05
CA LYS A 89 1.02 3.39 -0.04
C LYS A 89 1.89 2.97 1.15
N LEU A 90 2.99 3.69 1.41
CA LEU A 90 3.88 3.46 2.56
C LEU A 90 3.11 3.48 3.88
N LEU A 91 2.23 4.46 4.10
CA LEU A 91 1.43 4.55 5.33
C LEU A 91 0.56 3.31 5.54
N TYR A 92 -0.04 2.78 4.48
CA TYR A 92 -0.83 1.54 4.56
C TYR A 92 0.02 0.31 4.83
N ASP A 93 1.19 0.21 4.19
CA ASP A 93 2.10 -0.92 4.39
C ASP A 93 2.68 -0.92 5.82
N LEU A 94 2.97 0.27 6.39
CA LEU A 94 3.36 0.43 7.79
C LEU A 94 2.21 0.10 8.76
N ALA A 95 0.98 0.54 8.46
CA ALA A 95 -0.19 0.21 9.26
C ALA A 95 -0.47 -1.31 9.26
N TYR A 96 -0.28 -1.98 8.12
CA TYR A 96 -0.34 -3.44 8.04
C TYR A 96 0.75 -4.08 8.92
N THR A 97 1.98 -3.60 8.82
CA THR A 97 3.11 -4.11 9.63
C THR A 97 2.84 -3.97 11.13
N ALA A 98 2.34 -2.81 11.56
CA ALA A 98 1.92 -2.59 12.95
C ALA A 98 0.78 -3.52 13.38
N SER A 99 -0.12 -3.90 12.46
CA SER A 99 -1.20 -4.85 12.78
C SER A 99 -0.69 -6.26 13.11
N LEU A 100 0.55 -6.61 12.73
CA LEU A 100 1.17 -7.91 12.99
C LEU A 100 1.61 -8.09 14.45
N GLU A 101 1.76 -7.01 15.22
CA GLU A 101 2.24 -7.07 16.61
C GLU A 101 1.26 -7.79 17.55
N ARG A 102 -0.04 -7.72 17.25
CA ARG A 102 -1.10 -8.32 18.06
C ARG A 102 -1.88 -9.35 17.27
N PHE A 103 -1.94 -10.58 17.78
CA PHE A 103 -2.59 -11.70 17.10
C PHE A 103 -4.05 -11.46 16.71
N ASP A 104 -4.84 -10.82 17.58
CA ASP A 104 -6.26 -10.53 17.30
C ASP A 104 -6.44 -9.48 16.20
N THR A 105 -5.55 -8.49 16.17
CA THR A 105 -5.56 -7.44 15.15
C THR A 105 -5.07 -8.01 13.82
N PHE A 106 -3.97 -8.76 13.85
CA PHE A 106 -3.43 -9.51 12.72
C PHE A 106 -4.51 -10.35 12.05
N LEU A 107 -5.20 -11.23 12.80
CA LEU A 107 -6.18 -12.15 12.23
C LEU A 107 -7.36 -11.41 11.59
N ARG A 108 -7.84 -10.34 12.23
CA ARG A 108 -8.91 -9.49 11.69
C ARG A 108 -8.47 -8.79 10.41
N THR A 109 -7.25 -8.25 10.38
CA THR A 109 -6.69 -7.57 9.22
C THR A 109 -6.48 -8.54 8.05
N GLU A 110 -5.87 -9.70 8.29
CA GLU A 110 -5.68 -10.76 7.29
C GLU A 110 -6.99 -11.17 6.63
N LEU A 111 -7.97 -11.59 7.44
CA LEU A 111 -9.27 -12.02 6.95
C LEU A 111 -9.97 -10.88 6.20
N GLY A 112 -9.95 -9.67 6.77
CA GLY A 112 -10.52 -8.49 6.14
C GLY A 112 -9.92 -8.20 4.76
N ILE A 113 -8.61 -8.39 4.59
CA ILE A 113 -7.95 -8.21 3.30
C ILE A 113 -8.38 -9.32 2.34
N ILE A 114 -8.25 -10.59 2.75
CA ILE A 114 -8.58 -11.75 1.91
C ILE A 114 -10.02 -11.69 1.38
N PHE A 115 -11.00 -11.31 2.21
CA PHE A 115 -12.40 -11.20 1.79
C PHE A 115 -12.67 -9.99 0.88
N LYS A 116 -11.94 -8.88 1.05
CA LYS A 116 -12.11 -7.69 0.20
C LYS A 116 -11.42 -7.85 -1.16
N THR A 117 -10.34 -8.63 -1.26
CA THR A 117 -9.55 -8.78 -2.48
C THR A 117 -10.41 -9.17 -3.70
N PRO A 118 -11.30 -10.18 -3.67
CA PRO A 118 -12.17 -10.51 -4.80
C PRO A 118 -13.10 -9.37 -5.22
N LEU A 119 -13.67 -8.64 -4.25
CA LEU A 119 -14.57 -7.51 -4.52
C LEU A 119 -13.84 -6.38 -5.25
N VAL A 120 -12.62 -6.07 -4.83
CA VAL A 120 -11.78 -5.06 -5.46
C VAL A 120 -11.42 -5.48 -6.89
N MET A 121 -11.06 -6.75 -7.11
CA MET A 121 -10.76 -7.28 -8.45
C MET A 121 -11.97 -7.27 -9.40
N LEU A 122 -13.18 -7.52 -8.88
CA LEU A 122 -14.42 -7.45 -9.66
C LEU A 122 -14.74 -6.01 -10.08
N LYS A 123 -14.65 -5.06 -9.15
CA LYS A 123 -14.84 -3.62 -9.46
C LYS A 123 -13.84 -3.13 -10.51
N MET A 124 -12.60 -3.63 -10.46
CA MET A 124 -11.56 -3.31 -11.45
C MET A 124 -11.90 -3.83 -12.85
N THR A 125 -12.54 -5.00 -12.96
CA THR A 125 -12.90 -5.59 -14.26
C THR A 125 -14.06 -4.84 -14.93
N GLN A 126 -14.96 -4.24 -14.15
CA GLN A 126 -16.11 -3.47 -14.66
C GLN A 126 -15.78 -2.02 -15.03
N GLY A 127 -14.65 -1.48 -14.56
CA GLY A 127 -14.20 -0.10 -14.84
C GLY A 127 -13.20 0.02 -16.00
N ARG A 128 -13.08 -1.00 -16.85
CA ARG A 128 -12.29 -0.98 -18.10
C ARG A 128 -13.20 -0.95 -19.31
#